data_AF-A0A963IQ83-F1
#
_entry.id   AF-A0A963IQ83-F1
#
_cell.length_a   1.000
_cell.length_b   1.000
_cell.length_c   1.000
_cell.angle_alpha   90.00
_cell.angle_beta   90.00
_cell.angle_gamma   90.00
#
_symmetry.space_group_name_H-M   'P 1'
#
loop_
_entity.id
_entity.type
_entity.pdbx_description
1 polymer ?
#
loop_
_entity_poly.entity_id
_entity_poly.type
_entity_poly.pdbx_seq_one_letter_code
_entity_poly.pdbx_strand_id
1 'polypeptide(L)' 'MWKSVFAIALGAALGAVLRWQLGMRLNSLFPTIPPGTLLANLVGAYLIGLA' A
#
# COMPACT_ATOMS: atom_id res chain seq x y z
N MET A 1 5.69 18.99 16.07
CA MET A 1 5.58 17.58 16.53
C MET A 1 4.23 16.98 16.18
N TRP A 2 3.10 17.46 16.73
CA TRP A 2 1.78 16.89 16.44
C TRP A 2 1.37 16.88 14.95
N LYS A 3 1.68 17.94 14.18
CA LYS A 3 1.41 17.98 12.73
C LYS A 3 2.08 16.82 11.98
N SER A 4 3.34 16.53 12.29
CA SER A 4 4.09 15.43 11.68
C SER A 4 3.52 14.07 12.07
N VAL A 5 3.11 13.91 13.34
CA VAL A 5 2.44 12.68 13.81
C VAL A 5 1.15 12.43 13.03
N PHE A 6 0.32 13.45 12.85
CA PHE A 6 -0.92 13.31 12.06
C PHE A 6 -0.65 12.98 10.59
N ALA A 7 0.34 13.61 9.96
CA ALA A 7 0.70 13.32 8.57
C ALA A 7 1.15 11.87 8.38
N ILE A 8 2.02 11.37 9.28
CA ILE A 8 2.51 10.00 9.26
C ILE A 8 1.36 9.02 9.50
N ALA A 9 0.55 9.24 10.54
CA ALA A 9 -0.55 8.35 10.90
C ALA A 9 -1.58 8.24 9.76
N LEU A 10 -1.95 9.36 9.16
CA LEU A 10 -2.90 9.39 8.06
C LEU A 10 -2.36 8.65 6.83
N GLY A 11 -1.11 8.94 6.42
CA GLY A 11 -0.48 8.26 5.29
C GLY A 11 -0.32 6.76 5.50
N ALA A 12 0.12 6.36 6.70
CA ALA A 12 0.28 4.95 7.06
C ALA A 12 -1.06 4.20 7.10
N ALA A 13 -2.09 4.78 7.71
CA ALA A 13 -3.42 4.17 7.78
C ALA A 13 -4.03 3.99 6.38
N LEU A 14 -3.97 5.02 5.54
CA LEU A 14 -4.45 4.95 4.15
C LEU A 14 -3.68 3.89 3.35
N GLY A 15 -2.35 3.89 3.43
CA GLY A 15 -1.52 2.88 2.76
C GLY A 15 -1.82 1.45 3.21
N ALA A 16 -2.03 1.24 4.51
CA ALA A 16 -2.37 -0.06 5.08
C ALA A 16 -3.73 -0.57 4.58
N VAL A 17 -4.77 0.28 4.59
CA VAL A 17 -6.11 -0.09 4.10
C VAL A 17 -6.09 -0.42 2.61
N LEU A 18 -5.42 0.39 1.79
CA LEU A 18 -5.29 0.13 0.34
C LEU A 18 -4.56 -1.18 0.06
N ARG A 19 -3.43 -1.43 0.76
CA ARG A 19 -2.68 -2.68 0.63
C ARG A 19 -3.52 -3.89 1.04
N TRP A 20 -4.28 -3.79 2.13
CA TRP A 20 -5.16 -4.85 2.59
C TRP A 20 -6.26 -5.16 1.55
N GLN A 21 -6.91 -4.13 1.02
CA GLN A 21 -7.94 -4.29 0.00
C GLN A 21 -7.40 -4.96 -1.28
N LEU A 22 -6.22 -4.54 -1.75
CA LEU A 22 -5.55 -5.17 -2.90
C LEU A 22 -5.24 -6.65 -2.60
N GLY A 23 -4.76 -6.95 -1.40
CA GLY A 23 -4.49 -8.32 -0.97
C GLY A 23 -5.75 -9.20 -1.01
N MET A 24 -6.85 -8.74 -0.42
CA MET A 24 -8.11 -9.50 -0.39
C MET A 24 -8.70 -9.76 -1.79
N ARG A 25 -8.57 -8.79 -2.71
CA ARG A 25 -9.18 -8.87 -4.03
C ARG A 25 -8.36 -9.68 -5.04
N LEU A 26 -7.03 -9.62 -4.93
CA LEU A 26 -6.14 -10.07 -6.01
C LEU A 26 -5.22 -11.22 -5.61
N ASN A 27 -4.82 -11.36 -4.34
CA ASN A 27 -3.78 -12.34 -3.98
C ASN A 27 -4.17 -13.80 -4.24
N SER A 28 -5.46 -14.14 -4.16
CA SER A 28 -5.95 -15.50 -4.43
C SER A 28 -5.98 -15.86 -5.92
N LEU A 29 -5.90 -14.88 -6.82
CA LEU A 29 -5.95 -15.11 -8.27
C LEU A 29 -4.70 -15.83 -8.78
N PHE A 30 -3.54 -15.55 -8.17
CA PHE A 30 -2.28 -16.19 -8.54
C PHE A 30 -1.39 -16.37 -7.30
N PRO A 31 -1.59 -17.47 -6.53
CA PRO A 31 -0.93 -17.65 -5.23
C PRO A 31 0.60 -17.70 -5.29
N THR A 32 1.18 -18.18 -6.40
CA THR A 32 2.64 -18.27 -6.57
C THR A 32 3.31 -16.90 -6.58
N ILE A 33 2.66 -15.88 -7.14
CA ILE A 33 3.13 -14.49 -7.13
C ILE A 33 1.91 -13.60 -6.84
N PRO A 34 1.58 -13.35 -5.55
CA PRO A 34 0.34 -12.68 -5.17
C PRO A 34 0.24 -11.27 -5.77
N PRO A 35 -0.68 -11.05 -6.74
CA PRO A 35 -0.63 -9.82 -7.54
C PRO A 35 -1.06 -8.57 -6.75
N GLY A 36 -1.91 -8.71 -5.73
CA GLY A 36 -2.30 -7.59 -4.88
C GLY A 36 -1.12 -7.03 -4.08
N THR A 37 -0.29 -7.92 -3.52
CA THR A 37 0.94 -7.54 -2.82
C THR A 37 1.97 -6.94 -3.77
N LEU A 38 2.14 -7.52 -4.97
CA LEU A 38 3.04 -6.98 -5.99
C LEU A 38 2.63 -5.56 -6.42
N LEU A 39 1.36 -5.36 -6.77
CA LEU A 39 0.83 -4.06 -7.18
C LEU A 39 0.98 -3.01 -6.07
N ALA A 40 0.70 -3.35 -4.82
CA ALA A 40 0.86 -2.43 -3.70
C ALA A 40 2.32 -1.93 -3.56
N ASN A 41 3.31 -2.81 -3.77
CA ASN A 41 4.72 -2.45 -3.74
C ASN A 41 5.13 -1.58 -4.94
N LEU A 42 4.73 -1.96 -6.16
CA LEU A 42 5.09 -1.21 -7.37
C LEU A 42 4.49 0.20 -7.37
N VAL A 43 3.21 0.32 -7.00
CA VAL A 43 2.55 1.63 -6.87
C VAL A 43 3.20 2.46 -5.78
N GLY A 44 3.50 1.87 -4.61
CA GLY A 44 4.19 2.58 -3.52
C GLY A 44 5.57 3.09 -3.93
N ALA A 45 6.39 2.25 -4.57
CA ALA A 45 7.71 2.64 -5.07
C ALA A 45 7.63 3.73 -6.15
N TYR A 46 6.66 3.63 -7.07
CA TYR A 46 6.43 4.64 -8.10
C TYR A 46 6.04 5.99 -7.50
N LEU A 47 5.10 6.02 -6.54
CA LEU A 47 4.68 7.25 -5.86
C LEU A 47 5.83 7.90 -5.09
N ILE A 48 6.69 7.11 -4.44
CA ILE A 48 7.89 7.63 -3.77
C ILE A 48 8.89 8.18 -4.79
N GLY A 49 9.05 7.53 -5.95
CA GLY A 49 9.94 8.02 -7.01
C GLY A 49 9.45 9.31 -7.69
N LEU A 50 8.16 9.62 -7.60
CA LEU A 50 7.57 10.88 -8.08
C LEU A 50 7.64 12.02 -7.06
N ALA A 51 7.76 11.70 -5.77
CA ALA A 51 7.75 12.67 -4.67
C ALA A 51 9.13 13.31 -4.46
#